data_AF-A0A8T4KFD4-F1
#
_entry.id   AF-A0A8T4KFD4-F1
#
_cell.length_a   1.000
_cell.length_b   1.000
_cell.length_c   1.000
_cell.angle_alpha   90.00
_cell.angle_beta   90.00
_cell.angle_gamma   90.00
#
_symmetry.space_group_name_H-M   'P 1'
#
loop_
_entity.id
_entity.type
_entity.pdbx_description
1 polymer ?
#
loop_
_entity_poly.entity_id
_entity_poly.type
_entity_poly.pdbx_seq_one_letter_code
_entity_poly.pdbx_strand_id
1 'polypeptide(L)'
;MFTLTELEKTVLLAVLVFAKGSLTTYITEQQLTVKFPIRKKILVREALKDLTKANLLEKDKKQQKYKLTKEGQQHASKLLHQGAKLWYLK
;
A
#
# COMPACT_ATOMS: atom_id res chain seq x y z
N MET A 1 -0.23 4.41 -18.78
CA MET A 1 -1.19 3.90 -17.78
C MET A 1 -0.46 2.80 -17.02
N PHE A 2 -0.06 3.02 -15.76
CA PHE A 2 0.70 2.02 -15.00
C PHE A 2 -0.29 1.04 -14.36
N THR A 3 -0.08 -0.27 -14.53
CA THR A 3 -0.97 -1.30 -13.98
C THR A 3 -0.28 -1.91 -12.76
N LEU A 4 -0.90 -1.76 -11.58
CA LEU A 4 -0.40 -2.38 -10.35
C LEU A 4 -0.56 -3.89 -10.42
N THR A 5 0.48 -4.61 -10.01
CA THR A 5 0.44 -6.05 -9.72
C THR A 5 -0.44 -6.34 -8.51
N GLU A 6 -0.90 -7.59 -8.36
CA GLU A 6 -1.69 -7.99 -7.19
C GLU A 6 -0.95 -7.80 -5.87
N LEU A 7 0.37 -7.98 -5.85
CA LEU A 7 1.19 -7.71 -4.68
C LEU A 7 1.19 -6.23 -4.33
N GLU A 8 1.43 -5.35 -5.30
CA GLU A 8 1.43 -3.90 -5.09
C GLU A 8 0.07 -3.38 -4.63
N LYS A 9 -1.02 -3.87 -5.23
CA LYS A 9 -2.39 -3.58 -4.76
C LYS A 9 -2.57 -3.98 -3.30
N THR A 10 -2.12 -5.18 -2.93
CA THR A 10 -2.21 -5.69 -1.56
C THR A 10 -1.39 -4.85 -0.58
N VAL A 11 -0.16 -4.48 -0.96
CA VAL A 11 0.70 -3.61 -0.14
C VAL A 11 0.07 -2.23 0.02
N LEU A 12 -0.44 -1.64 -1.06
CA LEU A 12 -1.11 -0.33 -1.03
C LEU A 12 -2.35 -0.34 -0.13
N LEU A 13 -3.17 -1.40 -0.20
CA LEU A 13 -4.31 -1.61 0.70
C LEU A 13 -3.87 -1.81 2.15
N ALA A 14 -2.80 -2.55 2.40
CA ALA A 14 -2.26 -2.72 3.76
C ALA A 14 -1.85 -1.37 4.35
N VAL A 15 -1.17 -0.51 3.58
CA VAL A 15 -0.83 0.86 4.00
C VAL A 15 -2.10 1.66 4.33
N LEU A 16 -3.13 1.60 3.50
CA LEU A 16 -4.42 2.27 3.77
C LEU A 16 -5.05 1.84 5.09
N VAL A 17 -5.06 0.53 5.37
CA VAL A 17 -5.62 -0.04 6.60
C VAL A 17 -4.83 0.39 7.82
N PHE A 18 -3.49 0.32 7.77
CA PHE A 18 -2.63 0.76 8.88
C PHE A 18 -2.71 2.27 9.12
N ALA A 19 -2.83 3.06 8.06
CA ALA A 19 -2.96 4.50 8.15
C ALA A 19 -4.38 4.92 8.57
N LYS A 20 -5.35 4.00 8.60
CA LYS A 20 -6.78 4.25 8.78
C LYS A 20 -7.29 5.33 7.81
N GLY A 21 -6.78 5.34 6.58
CA GLY A 21 -7.10 6.35 5.57
C GLY A 21 -6.44 7.72 5.77
N SER A 22 -5.58 7.90 6.77
CA SER A 22 -4.87 9.17 6.98
C SER A 22 -3.70 9.35 6.00
N LEU A 23 -3.54 10.58 5.48
CA LEU A 23 -2.41 10.99 4.66
C LEU A 23 -1.20 11.45 5.48
N THR A 24 -1.35 11.66 6.79
CA THR A 24 -0.27 12.15 7.65
C THR A 24 0.41 11.03 8.44
N THR A 25 -0.23 9.86 8.48
CA THR A 25 0.26 8.71 9.24
C THR A 25 1.38 8.01 8.48
N TYR A 26 2.55 7.95 9.11
CA TYR A 26 3.70 7.20 8.63
C TYR A 26 3.70 5.77 9.19
N ILE A 27 4.04 4.81 8.34
CA ILE A 27 4.07 3.38 8.65
C ILE A 27 5.45 2.82 8.32
N THR A 28 5.99 1.96 9.18
CA THR A 28 7.28 1.32 8.93
C THR A 28 7.15 0.10 8.03
N GLU A 29 8.22 -0.25 7.31
CA GLU A 29 8.29 -1.51 6.56
C GLU A 29 8.03 -2.73 7.46
N GLN A 30 8.49 -2.68 8.71
CA GLN A 30 8.27 -3.74 9.70
C GLN A 30 6.77 -3.94 9.98
N GLN A 31 6.02 -2.86 10.20
CA GLN A 31 4.57 -2.94 10.44
C GLN A 31 3.83 -3.56 9.24
N LEU A 32 4.22 -3.19 8.02
CA LEU A 32 3.64 -3.76 6.81
C LEU A 32 3.99 -5.24 6.67
N THR A 33 5.26 -5.59 6.84
CA THR A 33 5.75 -6.96 6.63
C THR A 33 5.25 -7.98 7.65
N VAL A 34 4.75 -7.56 8.83
CA VAL A 34 4.09 -8.49 9.79
C VAL A 34 2.85 -9.15 9.18
N LYS A 35 2.15 -8.47 8.25
CA LYS A 35 0.95 -9.01 7.60
C LYS A 35 1.26 -9.95 6.43
N PHE A 36 2.53 -10.09 6.04
CA PHE A 36 2.94 -10.93 4.92
C PHE A 36 3.82 -12.10 5.40
N PRO A 37 3.72 -13.29 4.77
CA PRO A 37 4.61 -14.41 5.05
C PRO A 37 6.09 -14.01 4.87
N ILE A 38 6.98 -14.56 5.71
CA ILE A 38 8.41 -14.21 5.74
C ILE A 38 9.07 -14.28 4.35
N ARG A 39 8.72 -15.28 3.53
CA ARG A 39 9.28 -15.47 2.18
C ARG A 39 8.95 -14.33 1.20
N LYS A 40 7.98 -13.47 1.52
CA LYS A 40 7.56 -12.34 0.66
C LYS A 40 8.11 -10.99 1.12
N LYS A 41 8.90 -10.91 2.20
CA LYS A 41 9.41 -9.63 2.73
C LYS A 41 10.25 -8.84 1.73
N ILE A 42 11.08 -9.53 0.93
CA ILE A 42 11.88 -8.90 -0.13
C ILE A 42 10.95 -8.29 -1.19
N LEU A 43 9.95 -9.04 -1.64
CA LEU A 43 8.97 -8.59 -2.62
C LEU A 43 8.12 -7.42 -2.12
N VAL A 44 7.79 -7.37 -0.82
CA VAL A 44 7.10 -6.22 -0.22
C VAL A 44 7.96 -4.96 -0.29
N ARG A 45 9.27 -5.08 -0.05
CA ARG A 45 10.20 -3.95 -0.16
C ARG A 45 10.31 -3.45 -1.60
N GLU A 46 10.32 -4.36 -2.57
CA GLU A 46 10.29 -4.00 -4.00
C GLU A 46 8.99 -3.29 -4.36
N ALA A 47 7.84 -3.84 -3.97
CA ALA A 47 6.55 -3.20 -4.17
C ALA A 47 6.48 -1.80 -3.53
N LEU A 48 7.04 -1.60 -2.33
CA LEU A 48 7.11 -0.27 -1.71
C LEU A 48 7.94 0.72 -2.52
N LYS A 49 9.05 0.27 -3.12
CA LYS A 49 9.86 1.12 -4.01
C LYS A 49 9.08 1.49 -5.25
N ASP A 50 8.41 0.53 -5.88
CA ASP A 50 7.69 0.76 -7.13
C ASP A 50 6.45 1.63 -6.92
N LEU A 51 5.71 1.43 -5.83
CA LEU A 51 4.63 2.32 -5.40
C LEU A 51 5.12 3.75 -5.08
N THR A 52 6.34 3.90 -4.56
CA THR A 52 6.94 5.22 -4.35
C THR A 52 7.31 5.89 -5.67
N LYS A 53 7.88 5.14 -6.63
CA LYS A 53 8.18 5.64 -7.98
C LYS A 53 6.89 6.05 -8.72
N ALA A 54 5.81 5.31 -8.50
CA ALA A 54 4.49 5.60 -9.06
C ALA A 54 3.74 6.74 -8.34
N ASN A 55 4.38 7.46 -7.40
CA ASN A 55 3.77 8.56 -6.63
C ASN A 55 2.54 8.16 -5.79
N LEU A 56 2.36 6.87 -5.49
CA LEU A 56 1.27 6.39 -4.64
C LEU A 56 1.66 6.39 -3.16
N LEU A 57 2.97 6.30 -2.88
CA LEU A 57 3.53 6.40 -1.54
C LEU A 57 4.60 7.49 -1.50
N GLU A 58 4.69 8.16 -0.35
CA GLU A 58 5.82 9.02 -0.03
C GLU A 58 6.69 8.33 1.01
N LYS A 59 8.00 8.28 0.74
CA LYS A 59 8.99 7.69 1.63
C LYS A 59 9.72 8.77 2.43
N ASP A 60 9.64 8.70 3.75
CA ASP A 60 10.58 9.40 4.63
C ASP A 60 11.94 8.67 4.59
N LYS A 61 12.91 9.29 3.92
CA LYS A 61 14.25 8.73 3.72
C LYS A 61 15.03 8.59 5.04
N LYS A 62 14.79 9.46 6.03
CA LYS A 62 15.51 9.44 7.31
C LYS A 62 15.01 8.32 8.22
N GLN A 63 13.70 8.07 8.24
CA GLN A 63 13.09 7.13 9.17
C GLN A 63 12.70 5.78 8.55
N GLN A 64 12.92 5.57 7.24
CA GLN A 64 12.47 4.38 6.51
C GLN A 64 10.96 4.10 6.70
N LYS A 65 10.17 5.18 6.71
CA LYS A 65 8.71 5.13 6.85
C LYS A 65 8.04 5.53 5.55
N TYR A 66 6.81 5.07 5.37
CA TYR A 66 5.99 5.30 4.19
C TYR A 66 4.64 5.87 4.61
N LYS A 67 4.10 6.80 3.83
CA LYS A 67 2.72 7.28 3.97
C LYS A 67 2.04 7.30 2.60
N LEU A 68 0.72 7.34 2.59
CA LEU A 68 -0.04 7.52 1.35
C LEU A 68 0.12 8.95 0.84
N THR A 69 0.23 9.08 -0.48
CA THR A 69 -0.08 10.34 -1.16
C THR A 69 -1.59 10.46 -1.36
N LYS A 70 -2.08 11.63 -1.76
CA LYS A 70 -3.50 11.81 -2.15
C LYS A 70 -3.90 10.82 -3.25
N GLU A 71 -3.04 10.65 -4.24
CA GLU A 71 -3.25 9.73 -5.37
C GLU A 71 -3.27 8.26 -4.90
N GLY A 72 -2.32 7.89 -4.04
CA GLY A 72 -2.27 6.55 -3.43
C GLY A 72 -3.54 6.21 -2.64
N GLN A 73 -4.06 7.17 -1.85
CA GLN A 73 -5.30 6.99 -1.11
C GLN A 73 -6.48 6.75 -2.05
N GLN A 74 -6.64 7.57 -3.09
CA GLN A 74 -7.72 7.40 -4.06
C GLN A 74 -7.66 6.04 -4.77
N HIS A 75 -6.46 5.61 -5.19
CA HIS A 75 -6.24 4.31 -5.78
C HIS A 75 -6.58 3.17 -4.80
N ALA A 76 -6.10 3.25 -3.56
CA ALA A 76 -6.37 2.25 -2.53
C ALA A 76 -7.87 2.15 -2.20
N SER A 77 -8.56 3.28 -2.04
CA SER A 77 -10.01 3.32 -1.82
C SER A 77 -10.80 2.73 -2.98
N LYS A 78 -10.39 3.03 -4.22
CA LYS A 78 -11.02 2.44 -5.42
C LYS A 78 -10.85 0.91 -5.43
N LEU A 79 -9.66 0.41 -5.13
CA LEU A 79 -9.41 -1.04 -5.02
C LEU A 79 -10.27 -1.68 -3.93
N LEU A 80 -10.38 -1.02 -2.76
CA LEU A 80 -11.20 -1.50 -1.65
C LEU A 80 -12.69 -1.57 -2.03
N HIS A 81 -13.22 -0.54 -2.68
CA HIS A 81 -14.61 -0.53 -3.16
C HIS A 81 -14.87 -1.58 -4.23
N GLN A 82 -13.93 -1.80 -5.15
CA GLN A 82 -14.03 -2.86 -6.16
C GLN A 82 -14.08 -4.24 -5.50
N GLY A 83 -13.20 -4.51 -4.54
CA GLY A 83 -13.20 -5.75 -3.76
C GLY A 83 -14.50 -5.94 -2.97
N ALA A 84 -14.98 -4.90 -2.29
CA ALA A 84 -16.23 -4.93 -1.52
C ALA A 84 -17.45 -5.20 -2.41
N LYS A 85 -17.51 -4.58 -3.61
CA LYS A 85 -18.58 -4.83 -4.58
C LYS A 85 -18.59 -6.29 -5.05
N LEU A 86 -17.42 -6.87 -5.32
CA LEU A 86 -17.30 -8.28 -5.68
C LEU A 86 -17.74 -9.22 -4.56
N TRP A 87 -17.49 -8.85 -3.30
CA TRP A 87 -17.94 -9.62 -2.14
C TRP A 87 -19.46 -9.56 -1.93
N TYR A 88 -20.08 -8.39 -2.13
CA TYR A 88 -21.53 -8.21 -1.98
C TYR A 88 -22.35 -8.93 -3.07
N LEU A 89 -21.80 -9.08 -4.28
CA LEU A 89 -22.47 -9.76 -5.39
C LEU A 89 -22.34 -11.30 -5.34
N LYS A 90 -21.67 -11.84 -4.32
CA LYS A 90 -21.41 -13.27 -4.15
C LYS A 90 -22.36 -13.86 -3.12
#